data_AF-A0A2W5HMW0-F1
#
_entry.id   AF-A0A2W5HMW0-F1
#
_cell.length_a   1.000
_cell.length_b   1.000
_cell.length_c   1.000
_cell.angle_alpha   90.00
_cell.angle_beta   90.00
_cell.angle_gamma   90.00
#
_symmetry.space_group_name_H-M   'P 1'
#
loop_
_entity.id
_entity.type
_entity.pdbx_description
1 polymer ?
#
loop_
_entity_poly.entity_id
_entity_poly.type
_entity_poly.pdbx_seq_one_letter_code
_entity_poly.pdbx_strand_id
1 'polypeptide(L)'
;MSLVVIFCSTTSFDLQNIGYTLILVQLIFAYIARARFPRNESFEENHMTYIIRSIWIYSSIAAIAMTIMAIILVQRGNMDSIYQLGDVYLNGGEPSEDQMRAAFDNYIADNKNLILEQYLIWLFPVQLYLVWRIFHGGGRAFKSYRVANPKRWI
;
A
#
# COMPACT_ATOMS: atom_id res chain seq x y z
N MET A 1 -10.64 0.27 7.51
CA MET A 1 -9.81 0.15 6.27
C MET A 1 -9.22 1.50 5.87
N SER A 2 -9.99 2.60 5.81
CA SER A 2 -9.52 3.95 5.45
C SER A 2 -8.35 4.49 6.29
N LEU A 3 -8.34 4.30 7.61
CA LEU A 3 -7.22 4.74 8.47
C LEU A 3 -5.91 3.98 8.22
N VAL A 4 -6.01 2.71 7.84
CA VAL A 4 -4.83 1.84 7.64
C VAL A 4 -4.05 2.26 6.40
N VAL A 5 -4.76 2.71 5.36
CA VAL A 5 -4.17 3.25 4.14
C VAL A 5 -3.39 4.52 4.41
N ILE A 6 -3.93 5.38 5.27
CA ILE A 6 -3.28 6.62 5.68
C ILE A 6 -1.96 6.29 6.40
N PHE A 7 -1.97 5.32 7.32
CA PHE A 7 -0.77 4.89 8.05
C PHE A 7 0.31 4.32 7.12
N CYS A 8 -0.05 3.48 6.14
CA CYS A 8 0.88 2.96 5.13
C CYS A 8 1.43 4.05 4.18
N SER A 9 0.82 5.23 4.14
CA SER A 9 1.22 6.33 3.24
C SER A 9 2.02 7.43 3.95
N THR A 10 2.28 7.27 5.26
CA THR A 10 3.06 8.27 6.02
C THR A 10 4.56 8.07 5.81
N THR A 11 5.36 9.10 6.07
CA THR A 11 6.83 9.00 6.07
C THR A 11 7.37 8.35 7.34
N SER A 12 6.53 8.13 8.36
CA SER A 12 6.94 7.46 9.60
C SER A 12 6.95 5.95 9.40
N PHE A 13 8.13 5.35 9.56
CA PHE A 13 8.31 3.90 9.49
C PHE A 13 7.43 3.17 10.53
N ASP A 14 7.29 3.72 11.74
CA ASP A 14 6.45 3.14 12.79
C ASP A 14 4.97 3.10 12.38
N LEU A 15 4.45 4.20 11.83
CA LEU A 15 3.08 4.25 11.34
C LEU A 15 2.87 3.30 10.15
N GLN A 16 3.84 3.21 9.23
CA GLN A 16 3.78 2.23 8.14
C GLN A 16 3.68 0.80 8.68
N ASN A 17 4.52 0.44 9.66
CA ASN A 17 4.52 -0.89 10.28
C ASN A 17 3.19 -1.19 10.97
N ILE A 18 2.66 -0.25 11.76
CA ILE A 18 1.33 -0.38 12.37
C ILE A 18 0.27 -0.60 11.28
N GLY A 19 0.34 0.16 10.19
CA GLY A 19 -0.55 0.02 9.05
C GLY A 19 -0.51 -1.39 8.44
N TYR A 20 0.69 -1.91 8.17
CA TYR A 20 0.87 -3.26 7.65
C TYR A 20 0.34 -4.34 8.59
N THR A 21 0.62 -4.21 9.90
CA THR A 21 0.08 -5.14 10.91
C THR A 21 -1.44 -5.13 10.92
N LEU A 22 -2.08 -3.96 10.84
CA LEU A 22 -3.53 -3.85 10.83
C LEU A 22 -4.16 -4.46 9.56
N ILE A 23 -3.56 -4.26 8.38
CA ILE A 23 -3.99 -4.91 7.14
C ILE A 23 -3.86 -6.44 7.26
N LEU A 24 -2.74 -6.93 7.82
CA LEU A 24 -2.50 -8.36 7.96
C LEU A 24 -3.52 -9.00 8.90
N VAL A 25 -3.75 -8.39 10.06
CA VAL A 25 -4.78 -8.81 11.01
C VAL A 25 -6.15 -8.81 10.34
N GLN A 26 -6.52 -7.73 9.64
CA GLN A 26 -7.80 -7.65 8.94
C GLN A 26 -7.96 -8.75 7.89
N LEU A 27 -6.90 -9.07 7.15
CA LEU A 27 -6.91 -10.14 6.15
C LEU A 27 -7.11 -11.51 6.80
N ILE A 28 -6.39 -11.81 7.89
CA ILE A 28 -6.54 -13.04 8.66
C ILE A 28 -7.97 -13.20 9.16
N PHE A 29 -8.53 -12.15 9.78
CA PHE A 29 -9.92 -12.16 10.25
C PHE A 29 -10.91 -12.39 9.10
N ALA A 30 -10.70 -11.75 7.94
CA ALA A 30 -11.56 -11.95 6.79
C ALA A 30 -11.53 -13.41 6.28
N TYR A 31 -10.36 -14.06 6.27
CA TYR A 31 -10.24 -15.48 5.91
C TYR A 31 -10.92 -16.40 6.92
N ILE A 32 -10.68 -16.17 8.22
CA ILE A 32 -11.32 -16.96 9.29
C ILE A 32 -12.84 -16.81 9.23
N ALA A 33 -13.33 -15.58 9.12
CA ALA A 33 -14.76 -15.30 9.02
C ALA A 33 -15.35 -15.98 7.77
N ARG A 34 -14.73 -15.83 6.60
CA ARG A 34 -15.18 -16.48 5.36
C ARG A 34 -15.27 -18.01 5.51
N ALA A 35 -14.32 -18.64 6.20
CA ALA A 35 -14.31 -20.09 6.38
C ALA A 35 -15.44 -20.61 7.29
N ARG A 36 -16.06 -19.74 8.10
CA ARG A 36 -17.15 -20.11 9.02
C ARG A 36 -18.54 -20.05 8.39
N PHE A 37 -18.71 -19.41 7.25
CA PHE A 37 -20.01 -19.24 6.63
C PHE A 37 -20.24 -20.21 5.45
N PRO A 38 -21.48 -20.69 5.23
CA PRO A 38 -21.82 -21.53 4.09
C PRO A 38 -21.48 -20.84 2.76
N ARG A 39 -20.95 -21.62 1.81
CA ARG A 39 -20.51 -21.12 0.51
C ARG A 39 -21.69 -20.74 -0.36
N ASN A 40 -21.58 -19.60 -1.02
CA ASN A 40 -22.54 -19.02 -1.96
C ASN A 40 -23.93 -18.69 -1.38
N GLU A 41 -24.09 -18.78 -0.06
CA GLU A 41 -25.39 -18.72 0.62
C GLU A 41 -25.46 -17.68 1.73
N SER A 42 -24.36 -16.99 2.06
CA SER A 42 -24.35 -15.98 3.13
C SER A 42 -23.93 -14.60 2.61
N PHE A 43 -24.50 -13.54 3.18
CA PHE A 43 -24.09 -12.16 2.88
C PHE A 43 -22.66 -11.95 3.35
N GLU A 44 -22.34 -12.54 4.50
CA GLU A 44 -21.07 -12.48 5.19
C GLU A 44 -19.96 -13.12 4.36
N GLU A 45 -20.15 -14.32 3.79
CA GLU A 45 -19.13 -14.94 2.93
C GLU A 45 -18.84 -14.08 1.69
N ASN A 46 -19.90 -13.54 1.06
CA ASN A 46 -19.76 -12.65 -0.08
C ASN A 46 -19.03 -11.35 0.29
N HIS A 47 -19.33 -10.77 1.45
CA HIS A 47 -18.68 -9.57 1.96
C HIS A 47 -17.21 -9.82 2.31
N MET A 48 -16.90 -10.93 3.01
CA MET A 48 -15.53 -11.32 3.30
C MET A 48 -14.74 -11.60 2.02
N THR A 49 -15.35 -12.27 1.04
CA THR A 49 -14.73 -12.50 -0.29
C THR A 49 -14.43 -11.17 -0.99
N TYR A 50 -15.33 -10.19 -0.89
CA TYR A 50 -15.09 -8.85 -1.42
C TYR A 50 -13.92 -8.15 -0.73
N ILE A 51 -13.83 -8.21 0.61
CA ILE A 51 -12.73 -7.62 1.39
C ILE A 51 -11.40 -8.27 1.00
N ILE A 52 -11.32 -9.60 1.00
CA ILE A 52 -10.12 -10.37 0.63
C ILE A 52 -9.65 -9.98 -0.77
N ARG A 53 -10.56 -9.99 -1.76
CA ARG A 53 -10.24 -9.58 -3.14
C ARG A 53 -9.78 -8.12 -3.22
N SER A 54 -10.36 -7.25 -2.39
CA SER A 54 -10.01 -5.83 -2.35
C SER A 54 -8.59 -5.61 -1.85
N ILE A 55 -8.22 -6.30 -0.76
CA ILE A 55 -6.86 -6.27 -0.21
C ILE A 55 -5.86 -6.81 -1.24
N TRP A 56 -6.09 -8.00 -1.79
CA TRP A 56 -5.15 -8.61 -2.74
C TRP A 56 -4.95 -7.77 -4.01
N ILE A 57 -6.03 -7.34 -4.66
CA ILE A 57 -5.92 -6.56 -5.89
C ILE A 57 -5.23 -5.23 -5.63
N TYR A 58 -5.57 -4.53 -4.54
CA TYR A 58 -4.88 -3.29 -4.18
C TYR A 58 -3.40 -3.53 -3.93
N SER A 59 -3.05 -4.51 -3.09
CA SER A 59 -1.65 -4.81 -2.75
C SER A 59 -0.83 -5.20 -3.98
N SER A 60 -1.40 -5.98 -4.91
CA SER A 60 -0.70 -6.35 -6.15
C SER A 60 -0.46 -5.15 -7.06
N ILE A 61 -1.47 -4.29 -7.27
CA ILE A 61 -1.30 -3.08 -8.10
C ILE A 61 -0.31 -2.12 -7.44
N ALA A 62 -0.40 -1.92 -6.12
CA ALA A 62 0.52 -1.07 -5.38
C ALA A 62 1.97 -1.58 -5.45
N ALA A 63 2.17 -2.90 -5.30
CA ALA A 63 3.49 -3.51 -5.43
C ALA A 63 4.10 -3.28 -6.83
N ILE A 64 3.32 -3.47 -7.90
CA ILE A 64 3.78 -3.21 -9.28
C ILE A 64 4.14 -1.72 -9.45
N ALA A 65 3.28 -0.81 -8.99
CA ALA A 65 3.52 0.62 -9.06
C ALA A 65 4.81 1.04 -8.32
N MET A 66 5.04 0.51 -7.11
CA MET A 66 6.27 0.77 -6.34
C MET A 66 7.50 0.22 -7.05
N THR A 67 7.43 -0.99 -7.62
CA THR A 67 8.55 -1.58 -8.38
C THR A 67 8.90 -0.72 -9.60
N ILE A 68 7.90 -0.27 -10.37
CA ILE A 68 8.14 0.59 -11.54
C ILE A 68 8.75 1.93 -11.10
N MET A 69 8.19 2.56 -10.08
CA MET A 69 8.73 3.80 -9.52
C MET A 69 10.18 3.63 -9.04
N ALA A 70 10.50 2.53 -8.35
CA ALA A 70 11.86 2.24 -7.89
C ALA A 70 12.83 2.08 -9.06
N ILE A 71 12.45 1.36 -10.12
CA ILE A 71 13.26 1.22 -11.34
C ILE A 71 13.53 2.59 -11.96
N ILE A 72 12.51 3.45 -12.06
CA ILE A 72 12.64 4.79 -12.64
C ILE A 72 13.56 5.68 -11.79
N LEU A 73 13.44 5.63 -10.47
CA LEU A 73 14.32 6.39 -9.57
C LEU A 73 15.78 5.93 -9.68
N VAL A 74 16.03 4.62 -9.85
CA VAL A 74 17.40 4.11 -10.08
C VAL A 74 17.96 4.58 -11.43
N GLN A 75 17.12 4.67 -12.46
CA GLN A 75 17.57 5.04 -13.80
C GLN A 75 17.71 6.55 -14.03
N ARG A 76 16.87 7.36 -13.39
CA ARG A 76 16.76 8.80 -13.64
C ARG A 76 17.11 9.67 -12.43
N GLY A 77 17.25 9.08 -11.25
CA GLY A 77 17.55 9.81 -10.04
C GLY A 77 19.02 10.24 -10.00
N ASN A 78 19.28 11.41 -9.43
CA ASN A 78 20.63 11.82 -9.08
C ASN A 78 21.12 10.97 -7.90
N MET A 79 22.16 10.17 -8.13
CA MET A 79 22.76 9.25 -7.15
C MET A 79 24.06 9.79 -6.55
N ASP A 80 24.47 11.02 -6.86
CA ASP A 80 25.77 11.58 -6.48
C ASP A 80 26.01 11.53 -4.97
N SER A 81 25.01 11.88 -4.16
CA SER A 81 25.09 11.84 -2.69
C SER A 81 25.26 10.42 -2.14
N ILE A 82 24.67 9.42 -2.80
CA ILE A 82 24.81 8.01 -2.44
C ILE A 82 26.17 7.46 -2.89
N TYR A 83 26.66 7.88 -4.06
CA TYR A 83 28.00 7.50 -4.52
C TYR A 83 29.10 8.09 -3.64
N GLN A 84 28.94 9.32 -3.16
CA GLN A 84 29.87 9.92 -2.20
C GLN A 84 29.98 9.11 -0.90
N LEU A 85 28.88 8.53 -0.39
CA LEU A 85 28.93 7.58 0.72
C LEU A 85 29.68 6.29 0.35
N GLY A 86 29.44 5.78 -0.86
CA GLY A 86 30.13 4.61 -1.40
C GLY A 86 31.64 4.82 -1.46
N ASP A 87 32.09 6.00 -1.87
CA ASP A 87 33.51 6.35 -1.95
C ASP A 87 34.19 6.33 -0.59
N VAL A 88 33.50 6.75 0.49
CA VAL A 88 34.04 6.64 1.85
C VAL A 88 34.34 5.18 2.21
N TYR A 89 33.40 4.27 1.92
CA TYR A 89 33.58 2.84 2.13
C TYR A 89 34.71 2.25 1.28
N LEU A 90 34.77 2.60 -0.01
CA LEU A 90 35.78 2.09 -0.93
C LEU A 90 37.20 2.53 -0.55
N ASN A 91 37.33 3.68 0.12
CA ASN A 91 38.59 4.18 0.65
C ASN A 91 38.91 3.68 2.08
N GLY A 92 38.16 2.71 2.60
CA GLY A 92 38.40 2.09 3.91
C GLY A 92 37.88 2.90 5.10
N GLY A 93 37.07 3.93 4.86
CA GLY A 93 36.34 4.65 5.90
C GLY A 93 35.01 3.98 6.24
N GLU A 94 34.51 4.24 7.44
CA GLU A 94 33.14 3.90 7.85
C GLU A 94 32.33 5.20 7.95
N PRO A 95 31.29 5.41 7.13
CA PRO A 95 30.44 6.59 7.23
C PRO A 95 29.74 6.63 8.58
N SER A 96 29.81 7.77 9.24
CA SER A 96 29.02 8.06 10.44
C SER A 96 27.52 8.07 10.12
N GLU A 97 26.69 7.88 11.15
CA GLU A 97 25.24 7.98 11.03
C GLU A 97 24.79 9.33 10.46
N ASP A 98 25.43 10.43 10.86
CA ASP A 98 25.13 11.77 10.38
C ASP A 98 25.44 11.93 8.89
N GLN A 99 26.54 11.33 8.40
CA GLN A 99 26.86 11.32 6.96
C GLN A 99 25.82 10.52 6.18
N MET A 100 25.38 9.37 6.70
CA MET A 100 24.33 8.57 6.07
C MET A 100 23.00 9.33 5.98
N ARG A 101 22.60 9.99 7.07
CA ARG A 101 21.39 10.83 7.11
C ARG A 101 21.48 11.99 6.13
N ALA A 102 22.59 12.74 6.14
CA ALA A 102 22.79 13.87 5.25
C ALA A 102 22.76 13.48 3.77
N ALA A 103 23.40 12.37 3.40
CA ALA A 103 23.36 11.87 2.03
C ALA A 103 21.96 11.46 1.59
N PHE A 104 21.19 10.80 2.49
CA PHE A 104 19.80 10.46 2.23
C PHE A 104 18.93 11.71 2.06
N ASP A 105 19.06 12.70 2.94
CA ASP A 105 18.32 13.96 2.85
C ASP A 105 18.64 14.72 1.55
N ASN A 106 19.92 14.77 1.16
CA ASN A 106 20.34 15.35 -0.11
C ASN A 106 19.78 14.58 -1.31
N TYR A 107 19.84 13.25 -1.29
CA TYR A 107 19.22 12.41 -2.32
C TYR A 107 17.73 12.71 -2.48
N ILE A 108 16.99 12.81 -1.38
CA ILE A 108 15.55 13.14 -1.42
C ILE A 108 15.32 14.57 -1.92
N ALA A 109 16.14 15.53 -1.51
CA ALA A 109 16.03 16.92 -1.94
C ALA A 109 16.28 17.07 -3.45
N ASP A 110 17.36 16.48 -3.95
CA ASP A 110 17.75 16.53 -5.37
C ASP A 110 16.74 15.83 -6.28
N ASN A 111 16.11 14.77 -5.77
CA ASN A 111 15.14 13.97 -6.53
C ASN A 111 13.68 14.28 -6.22
N LYS A 112 13.39 15.31 -5.42
CA LYS A 112 12.03 15.62 -4.95
C LYS A 112 11.00 15.70 -6.07
N ASN A 113 11.33 16.42 -7.15
CA ASN A 113 10.41 16.60 -8.27
C ASN A 113 10.15 15.27 -9.00
N LEU A 114 11.19 14.47 -9.22
CA LEU A 114 11.06 13.15 -9.83
C LEU A 114 10.22 12.21 -8.95
N ILE A 115 10.49 12.18 -7.64
CA ILE A 115 9.72 11.38 -6.67
C ILE A 115 8.24 11.78 -6.69
N LEU A 116 7.94 13.07 -6.66
CA LEU A 116 6.56 13.57 -6.70
C LEU A 116 5.86 13.23 -8.02
N GLU A 117 6.54 13.42 -9.15
CA GLU A 117 6.03 13.06 -10.48
C GLU A 117 5.69 11.56 -10.54
N GLN A 118 6.63 10.70 -10.14
CA GLN A 118 6.40 9.25 -10.14
C GLN A 118 5.31 8.83 -9.17
N TYR A 119 5.22 9.46 -7.99
CA TYR A 119 4.13 9.20 -7.04
C TYR A 119 2.76 9.53 -7.66
N LEU A 120 2.63 10.68 -8.31
CA LEU A 120 1.37 11.11 -8.93
C LEU A 120 0.95 10.22 -10.12
N ILE A 121 1.92 9.72 -10.89
CA ILE A 121 1.65 8.84 -12.04
C ILE A 121 1.32 7.41 -11.58
N TRP A 122 2.11 6.84 -10.67
CA TRP A 122 2.06 5.41 -10.36
C TRP A 122 1.30 5.08 -9.09
N LEU A 123 1.48 5.82 -8.00
CA LEU A 123 0.88 5.48 -6.70
C LEU A 123 -0.47 6.16 -6.46
N PHE A 124 -0.62 7.41 -6.88
CA PHE A 124 -1.85 8.17 -6.65
C PHE A 124 -3.10 7.51 -7.27
N PRO A 125 -3.09 6.98 -8.51
CA PRO A 125 -4.25 6.26 -9.05
C PRO A 125 -4.62 5.02 -8.25
N VAL A 126 -3.64 4.35 -7.65
CA VAL A 126 -3.85 3.15 -6.81
C VAL A 126 -4.55 3.53 -5.50
N GLN A 127 -4.18 4.67 -4.92
CA GLN A 127 -4.87 5.21 -3.74
C GLN A 127 -6.32 5.58 -4.07
N LEU A 128 -6.55 6.27 -5.20
CA LEU A 128 -7.91 6.59 -5.67
C LEU A 128 -8.75 5.32 -5.90
N TYR A 129 -8.16 4.30 -6.50
CA TYR A 129 -8.82 3.01 -6.72
C TYR A 129 -9.25 2.36 -5.40
N LEU A 130 -8.38 2.37 -4.38
CA LEU A 130 -8.71 1.80 -3.08
C LEU A 130 -9.84 2.58 -2.38
N VAL A 131 -9.76 3.92 -2.40
CA VAL A 131 -10.78 4.79 -1.83
C VAL A 131 -12.13 4.54 -2.51
N TRP A 132 -12.17 4.54 -3.84
CA TRP A 132 -13.36 4.21 -4.62
C TRP A 132 -13.92 2.84 -4.22
N ARG A 133 -13.05 1.83 -4.08
CA ARG A 133 -13.46 0.47 -3.74
C ARG A 133 -14.06 0.39 -2.34
N ILE A 134 -13.47 1.06 -1.34
CA ILE A 134 -14.03 1.13 0.01
C ILE A 134 -15.43 1.75 -0.01
N PHE A 135 -15.61 2.89 -0.69
CA PHE A 135 -16.91 3.55 -0.79
C PHE A 135 -17.93 2.72 -1.55
N HIS A 136 -17.53 2.09 -2.66
CA HIS A 136 -18.41 1.24 -3.46
C HIS A 136 -18.82 -0.04 -2.72
N GLY A 137 -17.89 -0.66 -1.99
CA GLY A 137 -18.13 -1.80 -1.13
C GLY A 137 -19.08 -1.47 0.02
N GLY A 138 -18.83 -0.35 0.71
CA GLY A 138 -19.70 0.16 1.77
C GLY A 138 -21.10 0.50 1.25
N GLY A 139 -21.20 1.21 0.12
CA GLY A 139 -22.48 1.57 -0.50
C GLY A 139 -23.32 0.35 -0.87
N ARG A 140 -22.70 -0.75 -1.33
CA ARG A 140 -23.40 -2.02 -1.59
C ARG A 140 -23.89 -2.70 -0.31
N ALA A 141 -23.12 -2.62 0.77
CA ALA A 141 -23.51 -3.14 2.07
C ALA A 141 -24.71 -2.38 2.65
N PHE A 142 -24.68 -1.04 2.64
CA PHE A 142 -25.78 -0.20 3.14
C PHE A 142 -27.06 -0.32 2.32
N LYS A 143 -26.94 -0.44 0.99
CA LYS A 143 -28.11 -0.56 0.11
C LYS A 143 -28.76 -1.93 0.16
N SER A 144 -28.28 -2.87 0.98
CA SER A 144 -28.86 -4.20 1.09
C SER A 144 -29.02 -4.85 -0.29
N TYR A 145 -28.10 -4.59 -1.22
CA TYR A 145 -28.23 -4.93 -2.65
C TYR A 145 -28.31 -6.45 -2.89
N ARG A 146 -28.24 -7.26 -1.82
CA ARG A 146 -28.54 -8.69 -1.80
C ARG A 146 -29.50 -9.16 -0.69
N VAL A 147 -29.89 -8.30 0.26
CA VAL A 147 -30.90 -8.62 1.30
C VAL A 147 -32.32 -8.39 0.77
N ALA A 148 -32.49 -7.59 -0.28
CA ALA A 148 -33.79 -7.28 -0.88
C ALA A 148 -34.45 -8.47 -1.64
N ASN A 149 -33.80 -9.64 -1.74
CA ASN A 149 -34.41 -10.81 -2.38
C ASN A 149 -34.04 -12.13 -1.65
N PRO A 150 -34.57 -12.36 -0.44
CA PRO A 150 -34.28 -13.58 0.33
C PRO A 150 -34.73 -14.86 -0.38
N LYS A 151 -35.63 -14.78 -1.38
CA LYS A 151 -36.10 -15.91 -2.18
C LYS A 151 -35.14 -16.41 -3.26
N ARG A 152 -34.02 -15.71 -3.53
CA ARG A 152 -32.96 -16.22 -4.43
C ARG A 152 -31.88 -17.02 -3.68
N TRP A 153 -32.13 -17.28 -2.40
CA TRP A 153 -31.22 -17.93 -1.45
C TRP A 153 -31.80 -19.23 -0.88
N ILE A 154 -32.97 -19.65 -1.37
CA ILE A 154 -33.60 -20.96 -1.13
C ILE A 154 -33.69 -21.67 -2.48
#